data_AF-A0A0S4VFF2-F1
#
_entry.id   AF-A0A0S4VFF2-F1
#
_cell.length_a   1.000
_cell.length_b   1.000
_cell.length_c   1.000
_cell.angle_alpha   90.00
_cell.angle_beta   90.00
_cell.angle_gamma   90.00
#
_symmetry.space_group_name_H-M   'P 1'
#
loop_
_entity.id
_entity.type
_entity.pdbx_description
1 polymer ?
#
loop_
_entity_poly.entity_id
_entity_poly.type
_entity_poly.pdbx_seq_one_letter_code
_entity_poly.pdbx_strand_id
1 'polypeptide(L)'
;MLGRDGDRECAFGLIGRFWEPTGGLIRVAADDFRGFSEPGVAKLVMTFIAEPDDAGTLLTTRTCVHCPDEATRRRFAPYWYLIRVPSGLIRRMLLQRIRQLAEAHA
;
A
#
# COMPACT_ATOMS: atom_id res chain seq x y z
N MET A 1 -5.48 -9.32 -3.01
CA MET A 1 -4.76 -8.74 -4.16
C MET A 1 -5.82 -8.11 -5.06
N LEU A 2 -5.58 -6.91 -5.60
CA LEU A 2 -6.52 -6.22 -6.50
C LEU A 2 -6.24 -6.53 -7.97
N GLY A 3 -4.99 -6.82 -8.31
CA GLY A 3 -4.58 -7.13 -9.66
C GLY A 3 -3.09 -7.40 -9.75
N ARG A 4 -2.68 -8.04 -10.84
CA ARG A 4 -1.28 -8.31 -11.19
C ARG A 4 -1.15 -8.26 -12.71
N ASP A 5 -0.12 -7.57 -13.19
CA ASP A 5 0.30 -7.58 -14.59
C ASP A 5 1.62 -8.34 -14.72
N GLY A 6 1.53 -9.63 -15.05
CA GLY A 6 2.67 -10.54 -15.17
C GLY A 6 3.65 -10.39 -13.99
N ASP A 7 4.92 -10.20 -14.30
CA ASP A 7 5.98 -9.93 -13.32
C ASP A 7 6.32 -8.44 -13.19
N ARG A 8 5.55 -7.56 -13.85
CA ARG A 8 5.80 -6.11 -13.89
C ARG A 8 5.13 -5.37 -12.77
N GLU A 9 3.90 -5.73 -12.43
CA GLU A 9 3.14 -4.99 -11.43
C GLU A 9 2.25 -5.89 -10.58
N CYS A 10 2.17 -5.62 -9.28
CA CYS A 10 1.11 -6.18 -8.44
C CYS A 10 0.54 -5.13 -7.47
N ALA A 11 -0.78 -5.15 -7.29
CA ALA A 11 -1.51 -4.19 -6.48
C ALA A 11 -2.27 -4.88 -5.33
N PHE A 12 -2.15 -4.31 -4.13
CA PHE A 12 -2.81 -4.76 -2.91
C PHE A 12 -3.71 -3.65 -2.36
N GLY A 13 -4.95 -4.01 -2.06
CA GLY A 13 -5.96 -3.11 -1.51
C GLY A 13 -6.18 -3.37 -0.04
N LEU A 14 -6.27 -2.30 0.74
CA LEU A 14 -6.62 -2.31 2.15
C LEU A 14 -7.71 -1.27 2.38
N ILE A 15 -8.70 -1.60 3.20
CA ILE A 15 -9.79 -0.70 3.58
C ILE A 15 -9.82 -0.65 5.10
N GLY A 16 -9.97 0.53 5.68
CA GLY A 16 -10.11 0.64 7.12
C GLY A 16 -9.93 2.03 7.68
N ARG A 17 -10.09 2.08 9.00
CA ARG A 17 -9.82 3.25 9.85
C ARG A 17 -8.42 3.11 10.44
N PHE A 18 -7.40 3.31 9.61
CA PHE A 18 -6.00 3.04 9.98
C PHE A 18 -5.52 3.80 11.23
N TRP A 19 -6.16 4.91 11.57
CA TRP A 19 -5.88 5.71 12.77
C TRP A 19 -6.49 5.14 14.06
N GLU A 20 -7.31 4.09 13.99
CA GLU A 20 -7.82 3.41 15.18
C GLU A 20 -6.73 2.55 15.83
N PRO A 21 -6.70 2.43 17.18
CA PRO A 21 -5.66 1.67 17.88
C PRO A 21 -5.54 0.20 17.44
N THR A 22 -6.66 -0.41 17.02
CA THR A 22 -6.73 -1.79 16.55
C THR A 22 -6.51 -1.91 15.03
N GLY A 23 -6.16 -0.81 14.36
CA GLY A 23 -5.94 -0.73 12.91
C GLY A 23 -7.21 -0.60 12.08
N GLY A 24 -8.39 -0.86 12.65
CA GLY A 24 -9.69 -0.60 12.03
C GLY A 24 -9.88 -1.22 10.65
N LEU A 25 -9.19 -2.33 10.35
CA LEU A 25 -9.22 -2.97 9.03
C LEU A 25 -10.59 -3.59 8.76
N ILE A 26 -11.14 -3.27 7.59
CA ILE A 26 -12.40 -3.79 7.10
C ILE A 26 -12.07 -4.75 5.95
N ARG A 27 -12.51 -6.00 6.11
CA ARG A 27 -12.33 -7.03 5.08
C ARG A 27 -13.40 -6.84 4.01
N VAL A 28 -12.94 -6.60 2.79
CA VAL A 28 -13.79 -6.40 1.61
C VAL A 28 -13.28 -7.32 0.50
N ALA A 29 -14.19 -7.90 -0.29
CA ALA A 29 -13.81 -8.68 -1.45
C ALA A 29 -13.08 -7.80 -2.47
N ALA A 30 -12.21 -8.39 -3.29
CA ALA A 30 -11.45 -7.63 -4.28
C ALA A 30 -12.39 -6.91 -5.27
N ASP A 31 -13.48 -7.58 -5.67
CA ASP A 31 -14.47 -7.05 -6.61
C ASP A 31 -15.24 -5.84 -6.04
N ASP A 32 -15.46 -5.82 -4.73
CA ASP A 32 -16.17 -4.74 -4.04
C ASP A 32 -15.25 -3.55 -3.70
N PHE A 33 -13.93 -3.72 -3.74
CA PHE A 33 -12.96 -2.69 -3.32
C PHE A 33 -13.12 -1.37 -4.09
N ARG A 34 -13.36 -1.46 -5.39
CA ARG A 34 -13.51 -0.27 -6.26
C ARG A 34 -14.73 0.55 -5.86
N GLY A 35 -15.85 -0.12 -5.63
CA GLY A 35 -17.14 0.50 -5.27
C GLY A 35 -17.24 0.95 -3.81
N PHE A 36 -16.38 0.44 -2.92
CA PHE A 36 -16.45 0.77 -1.50
C PHE A 36 -16.27 2.28 -1.26
N SER A 37 -17.27 2.90 -0.62
CA SER A 37 -17.29 4.33 -0.32
C SER A 37 -18.11 4.60 0.95
N GLU A 38 -17.61 4.12 2.09
CA GLU A 38 -18.22 4.39 3.39
C GLU A 38 -17.59 5.65 4.01
N PRO A 39 -18.41 6.66 4.42
CA PRO A 39 -17.90 7.82 5.14
C PRO A 39 -17.16 7.40 6.41
N GLY A 40 -16.04 8.06 6.70
CA GLY A 40 -15.23 7.73 7.87
C GLY A 40 -14.25 6.57 7.65
N VAL A 41 -14.15 5.98 6.46
CA VAL A 41 -13.26 4.84 6.16
C VAL A 41 -12.33 5.16 5.00
N ALA A 42 -11.02 4.94 5.16
CA ALA A 42 -10.03 5.17 4.11
C ALA A 42 -9.77 3.90 3.28
N LYS A 43 -9.47 4.09 2.00
CA LYS A 43 -8.93 3.05 1.10
C LYS A 43 -7.45 3.29 0.88
N LEU A 44 -6.67 2.23 0.87
CA LEU A 44 -5.25 2.27 0.58
C LEU A 44 -4.95 1.26 -0.52
N VAL A 45 -4.20 1.69 -1.53
CA VAL A 45 -3.64 0.82 -2.57
C VAL A 45 -2.12 0.86 -2.45
N MET A 46 -1.52 -0.30 -2.29
CA MET A 46 -0.08 -0.50 -2.32
C MET A 46 0.28 -1.26 -3.59
N THR A 47 1.07 -0.63 -4.44
CA THR A 47 1.52 -1.19 -5.71
C THR A 47 3.01 -1.46 -5.64
N PHE A 48 3.43 -2.61 -6.17
CA PHE A 48 4.83 -2.91 -6.46
C PHE A 48 5.01 -2.94 -7.97
N ILE A 49 6.00 -2.21 -8.46
CA ILE A 49 6.30 -2.04 -9.88
C ILE A 49 7.75 -2.48 -10.09
N ALA A 50 7.96 -3.46 -10.95
CA ALA A 50 9.26 -3.97 -11.36
C ALA A 50 9.50 -3.54 -12.80
N GLU A 51 10.50 -2.69 -12.99
CA GLU A 51 10.86 -2.14 -14.29
C GLU A 51 12.30 -2.55 -14.64
N PRO A 52 12.59 -2.89 -15.91
CA PRO A 52 13.97 -3.11 -16.33
C PRO A 52 14.78 -1.83 -16.14
N ASP A 53 16.00 -1.98 -15.64
CA ASP A 53 16.97 -0.90 -15.42
C ASP A 53 18.33 -1.34 -15.97
N ASP A 54 19.22 -0.40 -16.27
CA ASP A 54 20.52 -0.69 -16.90
C ASP A 54 21.37 -1.70 -16.08
N ALA A 55 21.16 -1.74 -14.76
CA ALA A 55 21.85 -2.63 -13.82
C ALA A 55 21.01 -3.83 -13.36
N GLY A 56 19.81 -4.05 -13.92
CA GLY A 56 18.95 -5.19 -13.55
C GLY A 56 17.46 -4.82 -13.53
N THR A 57 16.84 -4.88 -12.36
CA THR A 57 15.41 -4.56 -12.18
C THR A 57 15.23 -3.58 -11.03
N LEU A 58 14.61 -2.43 -11.33
CA LEU A 58 14.21 -1.45 -10.33
C LEU A 58 12.85 -1.84 -9.77
N LEU A 59 12.82 -2.19 -8.48
CA LEU A 59 11.58 -2.45 -7.75
C LEU A 59 11.13 -1.22 -6.96
N THR A 60 10.01 -0.64 -7.37
CA THR A 60 9.39 0.53 -6.73
C THR A 60 8.12 0.14 -5.98
N THR A 61 7.93 0.68 -4.77
CA THR A 61 6.65 0.59 -4.05
C THR A 61 5.93 1.94 -4.05
N ARG A 62 4.68 1.96 -4.47
CA ARG A 62 3.80 3.14 -4.42
C ARG A 62 2.66 2.87 -3.44
N THR A 63 2.31 3.86 -2.62
CA THR A 63 1.15 3.77 -1.73
C THR A 63 0.28 4.99 -1.91
N CYS A 64 -0.96 4.73 -2.34
CA CYS A 64 -1.98 5.74 -2.56
C CYS A 64 -3.07 5.54 -1.52
N VAL A 65 -3.44 6.60 -0.81
CA VAL A 65 -4.55 6.58 0.14
C VAL A 65 -5.65 7.49 -0.36
N HIS A 66 -6.86 6.95 -0.42
CA HIS A 66 -8.07 7.66 -0.79
C HIS A 66 -8.97 7.80 0.44
N CYS A 67 -9.34 9.04 0.76
CA CYS A 67 -10.33 9.36 1.79
C CYS A 67 -11.62 9.80 1.06
N PRO A 68 -12.78 9.18 1.34
CA PRO A 68 -14.03 9.47 0.63
C PRO A 68 -14.62 10.84 1.02
N ASP A 69 -14.25 11.38 2.18
CA ASP A 69 -14.76 12.64 2.71
C ASP A 69 -13.67 13.44 3.45
N GLU A 70 -13.93 14.74 3.67
CA GLU A 70 -12.99 15.64 4.32
C GLU A 70 -12.76 15.31 5.80
N ALA A 71 -13.78 14.81 6.52
CA ALA A 71 -13.64 14.45 7.92
C ALA A 71 -12.68 13.26 8.09
N THR A 72 -12.76 12.27 7.20
CA THR A 72 -11.82 11.15 7.09
C THR A 72 -10.41 11.65 6.81
N ARG A 73 -10.24 12.58 5.85
CA ARG A 73 -8.94 13.16 5.55
C ARG A 73 -8.34 13.91 6.74
N ARG A 74 -9.14 14.66 7.50
CA ARG A 74 -8.70 15.38 8.70
C ARG A 74 -8.26 14.44 9.83
N ARG A 75 -8.91 13.28 9.98
CA ARG A 75 -8.50 12.23 10.94
C ARG A 75 -7.24 11.51 10.48
N PHE A 76 -7.15 11.20 9.19
CA PHE A 76 -6.04 10.45 8.61
C PHE A 76 -4.75 11.28 8.52
N ALA A 77 -4.82 12.57 8.20
CA ALA A 77 -3.64 13.42 8.00
C ALA A 77 -2.65 13.44 9.19
N PRO A 78 -3.04 13.76 10.45
CA PRO A 78 -2.11 13.79 11.57
C PRO A 78 -1.52 12.40 11.85
N TYR A 79 -2.35 11.36 11.77
CA TYR A 79 -1.90 9.97 11.88
C TYR A 79 -0.84 9.65 10.81
N TRP A 80 -1.09 10.00 9.55
CA TRP A 80 -0.16 9.78 8.45
C TRP A 80 1.18 10.48 8.67
N TYR A 81 1.17 11.73 9.14
CA TYR A 81 2.42 12.45 9.44
C TYR A 81 3.22 11.80 10.57
N LEU A 82 2.55 11.20 11.56
CA LEU A 82 3.20 10.46 12.64
C LEU A 82 3.82 9.14 12.13
N ILE A 83 3.10 8.37 11.32
CA ILE A 83 3.53 7.04 10.90
C ILE A 83 4.40 7.01 9.63
N ARG A 84 4.49 8.12 8.86
CA ARG A 84 5.20 8.12 7.56
C ARG A 84 6.66 7.70 7.67
N VAL A 85 7.34 8.09 8.74
CA VAL A 85 8.77 7.81 8.96
C VAL A 85 8.99 6.32 9.27
N PRO A 86 8.37 5.74 10.32
CA PRO A 86 8.52 4.31 10.59
C PRO A 86 7.95 3.44 9.46
N SER A 87 6.84 3.83 8.83
CA SER A 87 6.30 3.13 7.66
C SER A 87 7.30 3.12 6.50
N GLY A 88 7.95 4.25 6.22
CA GLY A 88 8.99 4.36 5.20
C GLY A 88 10.18 3.43 5.47
N LEU A 89 10.62 3.32 6.73
CA LEU A 89 11.71 2.42 7.11
C LEU A 89 11.34 0.95 6.89
N ILE A 90 10.15 0.54 7.35
CA ILE A 90 9.65 -0.84 7.16
C ILE A 90 9.56 -1.17 5.67
N ARG A 91 9.09 -0.24 4.84
CA ARG A 91 9.02 -0.42 3.37
C ARG A 91 10.40 -0.57 2.75
N ARG A 92 11.40 0.20 3.19
CA ARG A 92 12.79 0.04 2.73
C ARG A 92 13.35 -1.31 3.12
N MET A 93 13.13 -1.74 4.37
CA MET A 93 13.56 -3.07 4.83
C MET A 93 12.90 -4.19 4.03
N LEU A 94 11.60 -4.06 3.72
CA LEU A 94 10.86 -4.99 2.87
C LEU A 94 11.48 -5.07 1.47
N LEU A 95 11.73 -3.92 0.81
CA LEU A 95 12.35 -3.90 -0.52
C LEU A 95 13.76 -4.50 -0.52
N GLN A 96 14.57 -4.21 0.51
CA GLN A 96 15.88 -4.83 0.69
C GLN A 96 15.78 -6.36 0.84
N ARG A 97 14.80 -6.84 1.62
CA ARG A 97 14.56 -8.28 1.79
C ARG A 97 14.14 -8.93 0.46
N ILE A 98 13.26 -8.27 -0.31
CA ILE A 98 12.84 -8.76 -1.63
C ILE A 98 14.04 -8.85 -2.56
N ARG A 99 14.89 -7.81 -2.59
CA ARG A 99 16.13 -7.80 -3.38
C ARG A 99 17.02 -9.00 -3.04
N GLN A 100 17.33 -9.20 -1.75
CA GLN A 100 18.18 -10.30 -1.30
C GLN A 100 17.62 -11.67 -1.71
N LEU A 101 16.30 -11.86 -1.58
CA LEU A 101 15.65 -13.10 -1.98
C LEU A 101 15.68 -13.28 -3.51
N ALA A 102 15.45 -12.23 -4.29
CA ALA A 102 15.49 -12.31 -5.75
C ALA A 102 16.89 -12.62 -6.27
N GLU A 103 17.92 -11.96 -5.74
CA GLU A 103 19.33 -12.19 -6.11
C GLU A 103 19.83 -13.58 -5.69
N ALA A 104 19.28 -14.19 -4.63
CA ALA A 104 19.63 -15.54 -4.20
C ALA A 104 19.01 -16.66 -5.06
N HIS A 105 17.97 -16.35 -5.85
CA HIS A 105 17.29 -17.31 -6.74
C HIS A 105 17.62 -17.06 -8.23
N ALA A 106 18.56 -16.17 -8.53
CA ALA A 106 19.10 -15.91 -9.86
C ALA A 106 20.37 -16.74 -10.11
#